data_AF-A0A3S1T4N2-F1
#
_entry.id   AF-A0A3S1T4N2-F1
#
_cell.length_a   1.000
_cell.length_b   1.000
_cell.length_c   1.000
_cell.angle_alpha   90.00
_cell.angle_beta   90.00
_cell.angle_gamma   90.00
#
_symmetry.space_group_name_H-M   'P 1'
#
loop_
_entity.id
_entity.type
_entity.pdbx_description
1 polymer ?
#
loop_
_entity_poly.entity_id
_entity_poly.type
_entity_poly.pdbx_seq_one_letter_code
_entity_poly.pdbx_strand_id
1 'polypeptide(L)'
;LFGLFAGISYWFPKAFGFRLDPFWGKMSFWFWVVGFWFAFMPLYILGLMGVTRRLRTFEDPSLQIWFIIAAFGAFLILLGILSFLIQIFVSVRRREQLRDDTGDPWDGRTLEWATSSPPPAYNFAFTPVVHDLDTWADMKNRGYQRPLTGFHDIHMPRNTGAGVILAGLSVVLAVALIWYIWWLAIVSFVALIGYAIAHTFNYDRDFHIPSSDVTRVEDERTRLLAATSQAG
;
A
#
# COMPACT_ATOMS: atom_id res chain seq x y z
N LEU A 1 -1.76 0.50 -13.07
CA LEU A 1 -0.36 0.42 -12.62
C LEU A 1 0.22 1.79 -12.24
N PHE A 2 0.22 2.79 -13.14
CA PHE A 2 0.73 4.14 -12.82
C PHE A 2 0.11 4.76 -11.55
N GLY A 3 -1.22 4.70 -11.39
CA GLY A 3 -1.89 5.16 -10.16
C GLY A 3 -1.48 4.38 -8.90
N LEU A 4 -1.11 3.10 -9.05
CA LEU A 4 -0.59 2.27 -7.96
C LEU A 4 0.79 2.75 -7.51
N PHE A 5 1.70 3.04 -8.45
CA PHE A 5 3.00 3.64 -8.13
C PHE A 5 2.88 5.04 -7.53
N ALA A 6 1.93 5.84 -8.02
CA ALA A 6 1.61 7.15 -7.44
C ALA A 6 1.12 7.00 -6.00
N GLY A 7 0.17 6.08 -5.75
CA GLY A 7 -0.34 5.80 -4.40
C GLY A 7 0.75 5.29 -3.46
N ILE A 8 1.59 4.34 -3.91
CA ILE A 8 2.73 3.86 -3.12
C ILE A 8 3.63 5.04 -2.76
N SER A 9 4.04 5.87 -3.73
CA SER A 9 4.94 7.00 -3.48
C SER A 9 4.34 8.06 -2.57
N TYR A 10 3.03 8.30 -2.69
CA TYR A 10 2.29 9.28 -1.91
C TYR A 10 2.11 8.84 -0.46
N TRP A 11 1.63 7.62 -0.21
CA TRP A 11 1.35 7.12 1.14
C TRP A 11 2.51 6.33 1.79
N PHE A 12 3.66 6.16 1.11
CA PHE A 12 4.84 5.50 1.71
C PHE A 12 5.25 6.09 3.07
N PRO A 13 5.34 7.42 3.24
CA PRO A 13 5.70 8.02 4.52
C PRO A 13 4.67 7.71 5.60
N LYS A 14 3.38 7.69 5.24
CA LYS A 14 2.30 7.39 6.18
C LYS A 14 2.38 5.96 6.70
N ALA A 15 2.79 5.01 5.87
CA ALA A 15 2.90 3.61 6.26
C ALA A 15 4.21 3.30 7.02
N PHE A 16 5.34 3.92 6.65
CA PHE A 16 6.67 3.53 7.12
C PHE A 16 7.45 4.61 7.89
N GLY A 17 6.96 5.85 7.93
CA GLY A 17 7.59 6.97 8.64
C GLY A 17 8.72 7.68 7.90
N PHE A 18 8.98 7.38 6.63
CA PHE A 18 9.99 8.05 5.80
C PHE A 18 9.59 8.10 4.33
N ARG A 19 10.14 9.05 3.58
CA ARG A 19 9.88 9.23 2.14
C ARG A 19 10.73 8.30 1.27
N LEU A 20 10.24 8.03 0.07
CA LEU A 20 11.03 7.36 -0.96
C LEU A 20 12.01 8.35 -1.62
N ASP A 21 13.16 7.83 -2.04
CA ASP A 21 14.18 8.59 -2.75
C ASP A 21 13.62 9.14 -4.08
N PRO A 22 13.68 10.48 -4.32
CA PRO A 22 13.06 11.10 -5.48
C PRO A 22 13.83 10.86 -6.78
N PHE A 23 15.14 10.59 -6.73
CA PHE A 23 15.94 10.37 -7.93
C PHE A 23 15.55 9.05 -8.59
N TRP A 24 15.58 7.96 -7.82
CA TRP A 24 15.20 6.64 -8.33
C TRP A 24 13.71 6.53 -8.68
N GLY A 25 12.85 7.27 -7.96
CA GLY A 25 11.43 7.39 -8.32
C GLY A 25 11.21 8.01 -9.69
N LYS A 26 11.92 9.12 -10.01
CA LYS A 26 11.85 9.76 -11.33
C LYS A 26 12.43 8.86 -12.42
N MET A 27 13.53 8.15 -12.16
CA MET A 27 14.08 7.18 -13.10
C MET A 27 13.07 6.08 -13.43
N SER A 28 12.47 5.48 -12.39
CA SER A 28 11.42 4.48 -12.55
C SER A 28 10.27 5.02 -13.41
N PHE A 29 9.75 6.21 -13.07
CA PHE A 29 8.68 6.86 -13.82
C PHE A 29 9.00 7.01 -15.32
N TRP A 30 10.16 7.58 -15.66
CA TRP A 30 10.52 7.81 -17.06
C TRP A 30 10.71 6.52 -17.84
N PHE A 31 11.37 5.52 -17.25
CA PHE A 31 11.51 4.22 -17.88
C PHE A 31 10.17 3.52 -18.11
N TRP A 32 9.24 3.60 -17.15
CA TRP A 32 7.89 3.08 -17.30
C TRP A 32 7.10 3.78 -18.41
N VAL A 33 7.09 5.12 -18.41
CA VAL A 33 6.33 5.90 -19.40
C VAL A 33 6.89 5.68 -20.81
N VAL A 34 8.20 5.91 -20.99
CA VAL A 34 8.83 5.75 -22.31
C VAL A 34 8.76 4.31 -22.77
N GLY A 35 9.08 3.35 -21.88
CA GLY A 35 8.99 1.93 -22.19
C GLY A 35 7.59 1.48 -22.58
N PHE A 36 6.54 2.00 -21.93
CA PHE A 36 5.15 1.71 -22.31
C PHE A 36 4.84 2.17 -23.74
N TRP A 37 5.22 3.39 -24.12
CA TRP A 37 5.02 3.88 -25.48
C TRP A 37 5.74 3.02 -26.51
N PHE A 38 7.02 2.71 -26.29
CA PHE A 38 7.78 1.84 -27.20
C PHE A 38 7.27 0.40 -27.26
N ALA A 39 6.79 -0.15 -26.14
CA ALA A 39 6.32 -1.52 -26.07
C ALA A 39 4.96 -1.72 -26.76
N PHE A 40 4.03 -0.77 -26.56
CA PHE A 40 2.64 -0.95 -26.94
C PHE A 40 2.21 -0.19 -28.20
N MET A 41 2.87 0.93 -28.57
CA MET A 41 2.52 1.62 -29.82
C MET A 41 2.71 0.78 -31.09
N PRO A 42 3.83 0.03 -31.25
CA PRO A 42 4.01 -0.83 -32.41
C PRO A 42 2.90 -1.88 -32.55
N LEU A 43 2.28 -2.29 -31.43
CA LEU A 43 1.21 -3.29 -31.45
C LEU A 43 -0.09 -2.75 -32.08
N TYR A 44 -0.35 -1.44 -32.02
CA TYR A 44 -1.46 -0.84 -32.76
C TYR A 44 -1.23 -0.94 -34.27
N ILE A 45 -0.01 -0.66 -34.72
CA ILE A 45 0.38 -0.77 -36.13
C ILE A 45 0.27 -2.22 -36.59
N LEU A 46 0.84 -3.16 -35.82
CA LEU A 46 0.74 -4.60 -36.10
C LEU A 46 -0.73 -5.06 -36.15
N GLY A 47 -1.58 -4.58 -35.25
CA GLY A 47 -3.02 -4.87 -35.28
C GLY A 47 -3.69 -4.38 -36.55
N LEU A 48 -3.35 -3.17 -37.02
CA LEU A 48 -3.85 -2.61 -38.28
C LEU A 48 -3.29 -3.33 -39.52
N MET A 49 -2.10 -3.94 -39.41
CA MET A 49 -1.52 -4.81 -40.43
C MET A 49 -2.14 -6.23 -40.43
N GLY A 50 -3.14 -6.50 -39.58
CA GLY A 50 -3.86 -7.77 -39.55
C GLY A 50 -3.22 -8.85 -38.67
N VAL A 51 -2.23 -8.50 -37.84
CA VAL A 51 -1.63 -9.46 -36.90
C VAL A 51 -2.64 -9.84 -35.82
N THR A 52 -2.99 -11.12 -35.75
CA THR A 52 -3.92 -11.65 -34.74
C THR A 52 -3.22 -12.03 -33.43
N ARG A 53 -3.96 -11.98 -32.32
CA ARG A 53 -3.46 -12.35 -30.98
C ARG A 53 -3.05 -13.83 -30.87
N ARG A 54 -2.12 -14.11 -29.96
CA ARG A 54 -1.72 -15.46 -29.50
C ARG A 54 -1.03 -16.35 -30.56
N LEU A 55 -0.49 -15.74 -31.62
CA LEU A 55 0.42 -16.42 -32.52
C LEU A 55 1.83 -16.46 -31.92
N ARG A 56 2.52 -17.59 -32.08
CA ARG A 56 3.89 -17.79 -31.57
C ARG A 56 4.97 -17.43 -32.59
N THR A 57 4.66 -17.59 -33.88
CA THR A 57 5.60 -17.44 -34.99
C THR A 57 4.95 -16.62 -36.10
N PHE A 58 5.76 -15.85 -36.80
CA PHE A 58 5.37 -15.04 -37.95
C PHE A 58 6.30 -15.36 -39.11
N GLU A 59 5.73 -15.71 -40.26
CA GLU A 59 6.50 -16.02 -41.46
C GLU A 59 6.93 -14.76 -42.21
N ASP A 60 6.14 -13.69 -42.11
CA ASP A 60 6.41 -12.41 -42.76
C ASP A 60 7.55 -11.64 -42.03
N PRO A 61 8.72 -11.46 -42.67
CA PRO A 61 9.84 -10.73 -42.06
C PRO A 61 9.57 -9.24 -41.87
N SER A 62 8.60 -8.66 -42.60
CA SER A 62 8.27 -7.23 -42.51
C SER A 62 7.74 -6.84 -41.12
N LEU A 63 7.17 -7.80 -40.39
CA LEU A 63 6.63 -7.61 -39.04
C LEU A 63 7.73 -7.54 -37.97
N GLN A 64 8.92 -8.07 -38.26
CA GLN A 64 10.00 -8.24 -37.28
C GLN A 64 10.43 -6.91 -36.64
N ILE A 65 10.51 -5.84 -37.43
CA ILE A 65 10.95 -4.53 -36.94
C ILE A 65 10.05 -4.01 -35.80
N TRP A 66 8.74 -4.18 -35.93
CA TRP A 66 7.77 -3.73 -34.93
C TRP A 66 7.89 -4.52 -33.63
N PHE A 67 8.16 -5.83 -33.72
CA PHE A 67 8.42 -6.67 -32.55
C PHE A 67 9.75 -6.33 -31.87
N ILE A 68 10.79 -5.96 -32.63
CA ILE A 68 12.06 -5.50 -32.05
C ILE A 68 11.86 -4.18 -31.28
N ILE A 69 11.12 -3.23 -31.85
CA ILE A 69 10.78 -1.96 -31.18
C ILE A 69 9.97 -2.25 -29.90
N ALA A 70 8.99 -3.14 -29.98
CA ALA A 70 8.19 -3.54 -28.82
C ALA A 70 9.06 -4.20 -27.73
N ALA A 71 10.00 -5.06 -28.12
CA ALA A 71 10.95 -5.72 -27.21
C ALA A 71 11.89 -4.70 -26.54
N PHE A 72 12.34 -3.68 -27.27
CA PHE A 72 13.10 -2.58 -26.69
C PHE A 72 12.28 -1.82 -25.64
N GLY A 73 11.01 -1.54 -25.90
CA GLY A 73 10.09 -0.97 -24.91
C GLY A 73 9.95 -1.84 -23.66
N ALA A 74 9.85 -3.16 -23.82
CA ALA A 74 9.81 -4.10 -22.70
C ALA A 74 11.12 -4.08 -21.87
N PHE A 75 12.28 -3.96 -22.53
CA PHE A 75 13.56 -3.78 -21.85
C PHE A 75 13.62 -2.48 -21.05
N LEU A 76 13.10 -1.37 -21.58
CA LEU A 76 12.99 -0.12 -20.82
C LEU A 76 12.07 -0.28 -19.58
N ILE A 77 10.95 -1.00 -19.72
CA ILE A 77 10.08 -1.31 -18.57
C ILE A 77 10.83 -2.12 -17.50
N LEU A 78 11.67 -3.08 -17.90
CA LEU A 78 12.53 -3.82 -16.96
C LEU A 78 13.46 -2.88 -16.19
N LEU A 79 14.07 -1.89 -16.84
CA LEU A 79 14.86 -0.87 -16.16
C LEU A 79 14.01 -0.02 -15.20
N GLY A 80 12.75 0.25 -15.53
CA GLY A 80 11.80 0.90 -14.63
C GLY A 80 11.52 0.08 -13.38
N ILE A 81 11.29 -1.23 -13.52
CA ILE A 81 11.12 -2.17 -12.39
C ILE A 81 12.37 -2.18 -11.51
N LEU A 82 13.56 -2.33 -12.11
CA LEU A 82 14.82 -2.33 -11.36
C LEU A 82 15.05 -1.01 -10.63
N SER A 83 14.76 0.12 -11.28
CA SER A 83 14.87 1.46 -10.67
C SER A 83 13.95 1.59 -9.45
N PHE A 84 12.74 1.04 -9.50
CA PHE A 84 11.82 1.02 -8.35
C PHE A 84 12.33 0.14 -7.20
N LEU A 85 12.89 -1.05 -7.49
CA LEU A 85 13.48 -1.90 -6.46
C LEU A 85 14.70 -1.22 -5.81
N ILE A 86 15.55 -0.56 -6.60
CA ILE A 86 16.69 0.23 -6.10
C ILE A 86 16.18 1.42 -5.26
N GLN A 87 15.10 2.08 -5.68
CA GLN A 87 14.46 3.15 -4.91
C GLN A 87 14.12 2.67 -3.50
N ILE A 88 13.42 1.53 -3.37
CA ILE A 88 13.06 0.96 -2.06
C ILE A 88 14.32 0.69 -1.24
N PHE A 89 15.31 0.00 -1.83
CA PHE A 89 16.55 -0.35 -1.14
C PHE A 89 17.31 0.88 -0.61
N VAL A 90 17.49 1.90 -1.46
CA VAL A 90 18.19 3.14 -1.10
C VAL A 90 17.41 3.93 -0.05
N SER A 91 16.08 3.98 -0.18
CA SER A 91 15.21 4.69 0.77
C SER A 91 15.26 4.06 2.16
N VAL A 92 15.21 2.72 2.26
CA VAL A 92 15.35 2.00 3.54
C VAL A 92 16.73 2.26 4.15
N ARG A 93 17.80 2.25 3.34
CA ARG A 93 19.16 2.53 3.82
C ARG A 93 19.34 3.97 4.30
N ARG A 94 18.60 4.93 3.71
CA ARG A 94 18.65 6.36 4.06
C ARG A 94 17.44 6.82 4.89
N ARG A 95 16.73 5.89 5.56
CA ARG A 95 15.46 6.18 6.24
C ARG A 95 15.52 7.35 7.23
N GLU A 96 16.63 7.50 7.96
CA GLU A 96 16.78 8.58 8.95
C GLU A 96 16.88 9.95 8.28
N GLN A 97 17.48 10.03 7.07
CA GLN A 97 17.58 11.28 6.29
C GLN A 97 16.28 11.63 5.58
N LEU A 98 15.45 10.62 5.31
CA LEU A 98 14.19 10.74 4.58
C LEU A 98 12.97 10.75 5.51
N ARG A 99 13.20 10.77 6.83
CA ARG A 99 12.16 10.65 7.86
C ARG A 99 11.10 11.75 7.71
N ASP A 100 9.86 11.36 8.00
CA ASP A 100 8.75 12.29 8.14
C ASP A 100 8.55 12.57 9.64
N ASP A 101 8.95 13.76 10.08
CA ASP A 101 8.88 14.16 11.48
C ASP A 101 7.58 14.91 11.84
N THR A 102 6.81 15.34 10.84
CA THR A 102 5.56 16.11 11.06
C THR A 102 4.32 15.22 11.02
N GLY A 103 4.35 14.17 10.19
CA GLY A 103 3.17 13.39 9.83
C GLY A 103 2.45 13.93 8.59
N ASP A 104 2.87 15.09 8.07
CA ASP A 104 2.35 15.76 6.87
C ASP A 104 3.52 16.21 5.96
N PRO A 105 4.14 15.28 5.22
CA PRO A 105 5.31 15.58 4.40
C PRO A 105 4.98 16.28 3.07
N TRP A 106 3.69 16.39 2.73
CA TRP A 106 3.19 16.88 1.44
C TRP A 106 2.29 18.11 1.55
N ASP A 107 2.08 18.65 2.76
CA ASP A 107 1.03 19.64 3.03
C ASP A 107 -0.35 19.14 2.54
N GLY A 108 -0.69 17.91 2.92
CA GLY A 108 -1.89 17.20 2.54
C GLY A 108 -3.18 17.89 3.01
N ARG A 109 -4.31 17.47 2.43
CA ARG A 109 -5.61 18.13 2.62
C ARG A 109 -6.61 17.31 3.44
N THR A 110 -6.35 16.02 3.55
CA THR A 110 -7.23 15.00 4.13
C THR A 110 -6.70 14.49 5.48
N LEU A 111 -7.58 13.85 6.27
CA LEU A 111 -7.32 13.53 7.68
C LEU A 111 -6.15 12.58 7.93
N GLU A 112 -5.76 11.75 6.96
CA GLU A 112 -4.60 10.86 7.14
C GLU A 112 -3.30 11.64 7.40
N TRP A 113 -3.22 12.89 6.96
CA TRP A 113 -2.08 13.79 7.19
C TRP A 113 -2.18 14.55 8.52
N ALA A 114 -3.30 14.46 9.22
CA ALA A 114 -3.47 15.01 10.58
C ALA A 114 -2.91 14.09 11.68
N THR A 115 -2.57 12.83 11.36
CA THR A 115 -1.98 11.86 12.31
C THR A 115 -0.46 11.68 12.09
N SER A 116 0.22 11.00 13.01
CA SER A 116 1.66 10.72 12.88
C SER A 116 1.98 9.81 11.70
N SER A 117 3.27 9.69 11.38
CA SER A 117 3.80 8.78 10.36
C SER A 117 4.88 7.89 10.99
N PRO A 118 4.63 6.59 11.23
CA PRO A 118 3.36 5.88 11.06
C PRO A 118 2.28 6.29 12.09
N PRO A 119 0.99 6.05 11.81
CA PRO A 119 -0.09 6.32 12.76
C PRO A 119 -0.05 5.36 13.96
N PRO A 120 -0.56 5.77 15.14
CA PRO A 120 -0.74 4.88 16.27
C PRO A 120 -1.82 3.84 15.96
N ALA A 121 -1.85 2.74 16.73
CA ALA A 121 -2.79 1.64 16.51
C ALA A 121 -4.28 2.05 16.48
N TYR A 122 -4.63 3.12 17.21
CA TYR A 122 -5.98 3.69 17.30
C TYR A 122 -6.26 4.80 16.26
N ASN A 123 -5.31 5.15 15.40
CA ASN A 123 -5.33 6.27 14.45
C ASN A 123 -5.46 7.66 15.08
N PHE A 124 -6.61 7.96 15.72
CA PHE A 124 -6.91 9.23 16.37
C PHE A 124 -7.36 8.99 17.81
N ALA A 125 -6.76 9.71 18.76
CA ALA A 125 -7.16 9.61 20.17
C ALA A 125 -8.54 10.24 20.45
N PHE A 126 -8.94 11.23 19.64
CA PHE A 126 -10.26 11.85 19.65
C PHE A 126 -10.85 11.78 18.25
N THR A 127 -12.16 11.54 18.15
CA THR A 127 -12.84 11.53 16.85
C THR A 127 -12.80 12.94 16.23
N PRO A 128 -12.22 13.13 15.03
CA PRO A 128 -12.18 14.44 14.38
C PRO A 128 -13.58 14.94 14.06
N VAL A 129 -13.83 16.24 14.26
CA VAL A 129 -15.07 16.89 13.86
C VAL A 129 -14.90 17.47 12.46
N VAL A 130 -15.73 17.04 11.52
CA VAL A 130 -15.64 17.40 10.11
C VAL A 130 -16.62 18.52 9.77
N HIS A 131 -16.12 19.60 9.16
CA HIS A 131 -16.92 20.73 8.70
C HIS A 131 -16.88 20.95 7.18
N ASP A 132 -15.88 20.37 6.50
CA ASP A 132 -15.69 20.51 5.06
C ASP A 132 -15.04 19.24 4.47
N LEU A 133 -15.11 19.08 3.15
CA LEU A 133 -14.57 17.96 2.38
C LEU A 133 -13.05 17.81 2.57
N ASP A 134 -12.31 18.91 2.42
CA ASP A 134 -10.86 18.95 2.64
C ASP A 134 -10.56 19.24 4.11
N THR A 135 -10.95 18.31 4.97
CA THR A 135 -11.05 18.52 6.42
C THR A 135 -9.74 19.01 7.05
N TRP A 136 -8.59 18.41 6.70
CA TRP A 136 -7.32 18.82 7.32
C TRP A 136 -6.87 20.21 6.82
N ALA A 137 -7.16 20.56 5.57
CA ALA A 137 -6.88 21.91 5.06
C ALA A 137 -7.76 22.97 5.76
N ASP A 138 -9.05 22.71 5.94
CA ASP A 138 -9.96 23.60 6.71
C ASP A 138 -9.50 23.74 8.17
N MET A 139 -9.12 22.63 8.81
CA MET A 139 -8.57 22.64 10.17
C MET A 139 -7.29 23.49 10.28
N LYS A 140 -6.35 23.37 9.33
CA LYS A 140 -5.14 24.20 9.28
C LYS A 140 -5.48 25.69 9.15
N ASN A 141 -6.38 26.05 8.24
CA ASN A 141 -6.81 27.43 8.02
C ASN A 141 -7.48 28.05 9.25
N ARG A 142 -8.18 27.24 10.06
CA ARG A 142 -8.82 27.67 11.31
C ARG A 142 -7.89 27.67 12.51
N GLY A 143 -6.60 27.33 12.33
CA GLY A 143 -5.63 27.27 13.41
C GLY A 143 -5.91 26.14 14.41
N TYR A 144 -6.33 24.96 13.91
CA TYR A 144 -6.61 23.80 14.75
C TYR A 144 -5.46 23.47 15.69
N GLN A 145 -5.80 23.26 16.96
CA GLN A 145 -4.88 22.80 18.00
C GLN A 145 -5.26 21.39 18.42
N ARG A 146 -4.28 20.49 18.41
CA ARG A 146 -4.47 19.11 18.84
C ARG A 146 -4.76 19.06 20.35
N PRO A 147 -5.80 18.35 20.82
CA PRO A 147 -6.00 18.12 22.24
C PRO A 147 -4.82 17.36 22.85
N LEU A 148 -4.34 17.82 24.01
CA LEU A 148 -3.18 17.25 24.71
C LEU A 148 -3.57 16.50 25.99
N THR A 149 -4.82 16.62 26.43
CA THR A 149 -5.31 16.06 27.70
C THR A 149 -6.72 15.50 27.51
N GLY A 150 -7.20 14.76 28.51
CA GLY A 150 -8.54 14.17 28.48
C GLY A 150 -8.65 12.87 27.68
N PHE A 151 -7.55 12.14 27.52
CA PHE A 151 -7.57 10.85 26.84
C PHE A 151 -8.41 9.82 27.60
N HIS A 152 -9.15 9.02 26.87
CA HIS A 152 -9.97 7.93 27.39
C HIS A 152 -9.44 6.58 26.93
N ASP A 153 -9.88 5.52 27.59
CA ASP A 153 -9.56 4.15 27.17
C ASP A 153 -10.20 3.87 25.80
N ILE A 154 -9.41 3.35 24.87
CA ILE A 154 -9.84 3.12 23.48
C ILE A 154 -10.11 1.63 23.26
N HIS A 155 -11.34 1.28 22.88
CA HIS A 155 -11.73 -0.07 22.50
C HIS A 155 -11.11 -0.47 21.16
N MET A 156 -10.46 -1.63 21.10
CA MET A 156 -9.76 -2.14 19.92
C MET A 156 -10.01 -3.64 19.72
N PRO A 157 -10.12 -4.11 18.45
CA PRO A 157 -10.22 -5.52 18.15
C PRO A 157 -8.88 -6.25 18.37
N ARG A 158 -8.93 -7.47 18.88
CA ARG A 158 -7.77 -8.36 18.98
C ARG A 158 -7.41 -8.98 17.63
N ASN A 159 -6.13 -9.29 17.46
CA ASN A 159 -5.66 -10.07 16.33
C ASN A 159 -6.19 -11.51 16.40
N THR A 160 -6.52 -12.08 15.24
CA THR A 160 -6.95 -13.48 15.14
C THR A 160 -6.28 -14.19 13.97
N GLY A 161 -5.86 -15.44 14.19
CA GLY A 161 -5.34 -16.32 13.15
C GLY A 161 -6.43 -16.94 12.27
N ALA A 162 -7.71 -16.72 12.59
CA ALA A 162 -8.84 -17.36 11.92
C ALA A 162 -8.85 -17.14 10.40
N GLY A 163 -8.50 -15.94 9.94
CA GLY A 163 -8.39 -15.64 8.50
C GLY A 163 -7.35 -16.52 7.80
N VAL A 164 -6.16 -16.70 8.39
CA VAL A 164 -5.08 -17.54 7.82
C VAL A 164 -5.47 -19.01 7.82
N ILE A 165 -6.12 -19.49 8.89
CA ILE A 165 -6.59 -20.88 8.99
C ILE A 165 -7.65 -21.17 7.93
N LEU A 166 -8.67 -20.31 7.81
CA LEU A 166 -9.72 -20.45 6.79
C LEU A 166 -9.16 -20.39 5.37
N ALA A 167 -8.19 -19.49 5.12
CA ALA A 167 -7.50 -19.43 3.84
C ALA A 167 -6.72 -20.73 3.55
N GLY A 168 -6.00 -21.27 4.53
CA GLY A 168 -5.29 -22.55 4.40
C GLY A 168 -6.23 -23.71 4.07
N LEU A 169 -7.35 -23.83 4.79
CA LEU A 169 -8.39 -24.84 4.52
C LEU A 169 -8.99 -24.66 3.12
N SER A 170 -9.22 -23.42 2.69
CA SER A 170 -9.72 -23.10 1.35
C SER A 170 -8.75 -23.53 0.26
N VAL A 171 -7.44 -23.37 0.47
CA VAL A 171 -6.40 -23.83 -0.46
C VAL A 171 -6.41 -25.35 -0.58
N VAL A 172 -6.47 -26.08 0.55
CA VAL A 172 -6.55 -27.55 0.54
C VAL A 172 -7.80 -28.02 -0.21
N LEU A 173 -8.95 -27.38 0.04
CA LEU A 173 -10.20 -27.67 -0.67
C LEU A 173 -10.07 -27.42 -2.18
N ALA A 174 -9.51 -26.28 -2.58
CA ALA A 174 -9.32 -25.95 -4.00
C ALA A 174 -8.42 -26.97 -4.70
N VAL A 175 -7.30 -27.36 -4.09
CA VAL A 175 -6.41 -28.40 -4.62
C VAL A 175 -7.15 -29.73 -4.74
N ALA A 176 -7.91 -30.13 -3.71
CA ALA A 176 -8.66 -31.38 -3.74
C ALA A 176 -9.71 -31.41 -4.87
N LEU A 177 -10.42 -30.31 -5.11
CA LEU A 177 -11.39 -30.19 -6.20
C LEU A 177 -10.73 -30.21 -7.58
N ILE A 178 -9.62 -29.50 -7.77
CA ILE A 178 -8.89 -29.46 -9.05
C ILE A 178 -8.36 -30.85 -9.42
N TRP A 179 -7.88 -31.61 -8.44
CA TRP A 179 -7.26 -32.92 -8.63
C TRP A 179 -8.22 -34.10 -8.40
N TYR A 180 -9.52 -33.84 -8.30
CA TYR A 180 -10.56 -34.87 -8.11
C TYR A 180 -10.37 -35.78 -6.88
N ILE A 181 -9.74 -35.26 -5.81
CA ILE A 181 -9.51 -35.96 -4.55
C ILE A 181 -10.74 -35.79 -3.65
N TRP A 182 -11.84 -36.49 -3.97
CA TRP A 182 -13.16 -36.23 -3.40
C TRP A 182 -13.25 -36.38 -1.88
N TRP A 183 -12.57 -37.37 -1.30
CA TRP A 183 -12.57 -37.53 0.16
C TRP A 183 -11.93 -36.31 0.86
N LEU A 184 -10.84 -35.79 0.30
CA LEU A 184 -10.15 -34.62 0.84
C LEU A 184 -10.98 -33.35 0.64
N ALA A 185 -11.68 -33.25 -0.48
CA ALA A 185 -12.62 -32.14 -0.73
C ALA A 185 -13.74 -32.11 0.31
N ILE A 186 -14.35 -33.28 0.61
CA ILE A 186 -15.38 -33.38 1.65
C ILE A 186 -14.81 -33.01 3.02
N VAL A 187 -13.67 -33.59 3.40
CA VAL A 187 -13.05 -33.34 4.72
C VAL A 187 -12.67 -31.87 4.89
N SER A 188 -12.01 -31.26 3.89
CA SER A 188 -11.60 -29.86 3.95
C SER A 188 -12.79 -28.89 3.92
N PHE A 189 -13.86 -29.20 3.19
CA PHE A 189 -15.09 -28.41 3.21
C PHE A 189 -15.77 -28.45 4.59
N VAL A 190 -15.92 -29.65 5.17
CA VAL A 190 -16.47 -29.81 6.53
C VAL A 190 -15.59 -29.11 7.55
N ALA A 191 -14.26 -29.22 7.45
CA ALA A 191 -13.33 -28.53 8.35
C ALA A 191 -13.42 -27.01 8.22
N LEU A 192 -13.56 -26.48 7.00
CA LEU A 192 -13.71 -25.04 6.74
C LEU A 192 -14.98 -24.49 7.38
N ILE A 193 -16.13 -25.14 7.13
CA ILE A 193 -17.41 -24.73 7.73
C ILE A 193 -17.39 -24.92 9.24
N GLY A 194 -16.87 -26.05 9.72
CA GLY A 194 -16.76 -26.36 11.15
C GLY A 194 -15.90 -25.34 11.90
N TYR A 195 -14.74 -24.97 11.37
CA TYR A 195 -13.89 -23.95 11.96
C TYR A 195 -14.55 -22.56 11.93
N ALA A 196 -15.20 -22.19 10.82
CA ALA A 196 -15.92 -20.92 10.73
C ALA A 196 -17.02 -20.82 11.81
N ILE A 197 -17.83 -21.88 11.96
CA ILE A 197 -18.86 -21.96 12.99
C ILE A 197 -18.22 -21.90 14.38
N ALA A 198 -17.20 -22.72 14.65
CA ALA A 198 -16.51 -22.72 15.94
C ALA A 198 -15.95 -21.34 16.31
N HIS A 199 -15.39 -20.62 15.34
CA HIS A 199 -14.86 -19.27 15.55
C HIS A 199 -15.95 -18.25 15.91
N THR A 200 -17.19 -18.46 15.47
CA THR A 200 -18.31 -17.58 15.88
C THR A 200 -18.57 -17.61 17.38
N PHE A 201 -18.17 -18.68 18.08
CA PHE A 201 -18.26 -18.81 19.54
C PHE A 201 -17.04 -18.25 20.28
N ASN A 202 -16.06 -17.67 19.59
CA ASN A 202 -15.00 -16.92 20.29
C ASN A 202 -15.57 -15.59 20.80
N TYR A 203 -15.68 -15.41 22.11
CA TYR A 203 -16.22 -14.17 22.71
C TYR A 203 -15.12 -13.19 23.17
N ASP A 204 -13.86 -13.62 23.30
CA ASP A 204 -12.74 -12.73 23.62
C ASP A 204 -12.15 -12.16 22.33
N ARG A 205 -12.75 -11.06 21.85
CA ARG A 205 -12.42 -10.43 20.56
C ARG A 205 -11.85 -9.03 20.69
N ASP A 206 -11.94 -8.44 21.86
CA ASP A 206 -11.65 -7.04 22.08
C ASP A 206 -10.78 -6.81 23.30
N PHE A 207 -10.15 -5.65 23.32
CA PHE A 207 -9.38 -5.16 24.45
C PHE A 207 -9.48 -3.63 24.47
N HIS A 208 -9.07 -3.04 25.60
CA HIS A 208 -8.97 -1.59 25.71
C HIS A 208 -7.50 -1.20 25.79
N ILE A 209 -7.11 -0.20 25.02
CA ILE A 209 -5.84 0.51 25.20
C ILE A 209 -6.05 1.50 26.34
N PRO A 210 -5.32 1.39 27.47
CA PRO A 210 -5.48 2.31 28.58
C PRO A 210 -5.14 3.75 28.19
N SER A 211 -5.88 4.72 28.74
CA SER A 211 -5.63 6.16 28.58
C SER A 211 -4.20 6.57 28.92
N SER A 212 -3.53 5.89 29.85
CA SER A 212 -2.12 6.11 30.17
C SER A 212 -1.18 5.80 29.00
N ASP A 213 -1.47 4.76 28.23
CA ASP A 213 -0.69 4.41 27.03
C ASP A 213 -0.97 5.39 25.88
N VAL A 214 -2.23 5.80 25.71
CA VAL A 214 -2.60 6.84 24.74
C VAL A 214 -1.85 8.13 25.04
N THR A 215 -1.86 8.57 26.31
CA THR A 215 -1.14 9.76 26.78
C THR A 215 0.35 9.67 26.46
N ARG A 216 0.99 8.54 26.78
CA ARG A 216 2.42 8.32 26.53
C ARG A 216 2.77 8.46 25.04
N VAL A 217 1.98 7.86 24.15
CA VAL A 217 2.21 7.91 22.69
C VAL A 217 1.97 9.32 22.13
N GLU A 218 0.92 10.00 22.58
CA GLU A 218 0.62 11.37 22.16
C GLU A 218 1.66 12.38 22.67
N ASP A 219 2.17 12.20 23.89
CA ASP A 219 3.27 13.01 24.44
C ASP A 219 4.56 12.83 23.66
N GLU A 220 4.89 11.60 23.24
CA GLU A 220 6.05 11.33 22.38
C GLU A 220 5.92 12.06 21.04
N ARG A 221 4.73 12.02 20.42
CA ARG A 221 4.45 12.79 19.20
C ARG A 221 4.63 14.29 19.42
N THR A 222 4.15 14.84 20.54
CA THR A 222 4.33 16.26 20.87
C THR A 222 5.80 16.64 20.99
N ARG A 223 6.62 15.78 21.62
CA ARG A 223 8.07 16.00 21.70
C ARG A 223 8.74 16.01 20.33
N LEU A 224 8.37 15.08 19.44
CA LEU A 224 8.89 15.03 18.07
C LEU A 224 8.54 16.30 17.29
N LEU A 225 7.27 16.73 17.33
CA LEU A 225 6.83 17.95 16.66
C LEU A 225 7.56 19.20 17.18
N ALA A 226 7.75 19.30 18.50
CA ALA A 226 8.47 20.42 19.11
C ALA A 226 9.94 20.45 18.67
N ALA A 227 10.60 19.29 18.55
CA ALA A 227 11.97 19.19 18.06
C ALA A 227 12.08 19.64 16.59
N THR A 228 11.10 19.29 15.75
CA THR A 228 11.05 19.73 14.34
C THR A 228 10.85 21.24 14.23
N SER A 229 9.95 21.83 15.02
CA SER A 229 9.72 23.29 15.03
C SER A 229 10.91 24.12 15.51
N GLN A 230 11.83 23.53 16.29
CA GLN A 230 13.06 24.20 16.73
C GLN A 230 14.22 24.05 15.73
N ALA A 231 14.15 23.06 14.83
CA ALA A 231 15.20 22.77 13.86
C ALA A 231 15.01 23.46 12.49
N GLY A 232 13.81 23.97 12.20
CA GLY A 232 13.47 24.72 10.98
C GLY A 232 13.45 26.22 11.21
#